data_AF-A0A261VYJ8-F1
#
_entry.id   AF-A0A261VYJ8-F1
#
_cell.length_a   1.000
_cell.length_b   1.000
_cell.length_c   1.000
_cell.angle_alpha   90.00
_cell.angle_beta   90.00
_cell.angle_gamma   90.00
#
_symmetry.space_group_name_H-M   'P 1'
#
loop_
_entity.id
_entity.type
_entity.pdbx_description
1 polymer ?
#
loop_
_entity_poly.entity_id
_entity_poly.type
_entity_poly.pdbx_seq_one_letter_code
_entity_poly.pdbx_strand_id
1 'polypeptide(L)'
;MEALVSSLVWAVDKVWPFPVLIVALVLLLAAAARLMGVPQSSTPLMAAIGALLICIPFGTPALFFFGSRLTAPLIYHYGTPGQAVIVSSRDTGNIYNDRPVRRYTVMLQKADGERMETHFDSSDFNVYPSRREVRYPAVGQPFRVRYLAGQPEAFVILPENAGADGR
;
A
#
# COMPACT_ATOMS: atom_id res chain seq x y z
N MET A 1 1.30 -17.68 -2.26
CA MET A 1 1.80 -16.41 -2.85
C MET A 1 0.96 -15.23 -2.38
N GLU A 2 -0.37 -15.24 -2.56
CA GLU A 2 -1.26 -14.14 -2.13
C GLU A 2 -1.07 -13.74 -0.65
N ALA A 3 -1.08 -14.68 0.30
CA ALA A 3 -0.88 -14.35 1.72
C ALA A 3 0.42 -13.58 2.03
N LEU A 4 1.52 -13.87 1.31
CA LEU A 4 2.78 -13.13 1.44
C LEU A 4 2.65 -11.73 0.84
N VAL A 5 1.97 -11.60 -0.30
CA VAL A 5 1.68 -10.31 -0.93
C VAL A 5 0.79 -9.46 -0.04
N SER A 6 -0.25 -10.02 0.56
CA SER A 6 -1.15 -9.35 1.50
C SER A 6 -0.41 -8.87 2.75
N SER A 7 0.49 -9.70 3.28
CA SER A 7 1.36 -9.31 4.40
C SER A 7 2.30 -8.15 4.03
N LEU A 8 2.87 -8.17 2.82
CA LEU A 8 3.73 -7.11 2.30
C LEU A 8 2.96 -5.80 2.07
N VAL A 9 1.79 -5.88 1.43
CA VAL A 9 0.92 -4.72 1.17
C VAL A 9 0.45 -4.10 2.48
N TRP A 10 0.05 -4.92 3.46
CA TRP A 10 -0.30 -4.46 4.79
C TRP A 10 0.86 -3.72 5.48
N ALA A 11 2.09 -4.24 5.38
CA ALA A 11 3.26 -3.60 5.99
C ALA A 11 3.57 -2.24 5.35
N VAL A 12 3.42 -2.14 4.03
CA VAL A 12 3.60 -0.87 3.29
C VAL A 12 2.50 0.13 3.62
N ASP A 13 1.24 -0.30 3.70
CA ASP A 13 0.09 0.56 4.03
C ASP A 13 0.15 1.13 5.44
N LYS A 14 0.46 0.28 6.43
CA LYS A 14 0.49 0.71 7.83
C LYS A 14 1.71 1.55 8.18
N VAL A 15 2.80 1.41 7.43
CA VAL A 15 4.07 2.15 7.53
C VAL A 15 4.84 1.97 8.87
N TRP A 16 4.17 1.93 10.02
CA TRP A 16 4.75 1.76 11.35
C TRP A 16 5.55 0.45 11.57
N PRO A 17 5.27 -0.68 10.89
CA PRO A 17 6.12 -1.87 11.08
C PRO A 17 7.56 -1.65 10.61
N PHE A 18 7.76 -0.70 9.68
CA PHE A 18 9.07 -0.40 9.12
C PHE A 18 10.09 0.11 10.16
N PRO A 19 9.84 1.18 10.94
CA PRO A 19 10.78 1.62 11.98
C PRO A 19 11.01 0.54 13.05
N VAL A 20 9.98 -0.25 13.41
CA VAL A 20 10.14 -1.36 14.36
C VAL A 20 11.10 -2.42 13.81
N LEU A 21 10.96 -2.78 12.53
CA LEU A 21 11.87 -3.72 11.86
C LEU A 21 13.31 -3.19 11.82
N ILE A 22 13.51 -1.90 11.55
CA ILE A 22 14.84 -1.29 11.59
C ILE A 22 15.46 -1.38 12.99
N VAL A 23 14.70 -1.05 14.04
CA VAL A 23 15.19 -1.17 15.43
C VAL A 23 15.53 -2.62 15.76
N ALA A 24 14.69 -3.58 15.37
CA ALA A 24 14.97 -5.00 15.56
C ALA A 24 16.27 -5.43 14.86
N LEU A 25 16.49 -5.00 13.61
CA LEU A 25 17.72 -5.29 12.87
C LEU A 25 18.96 -4.68 13.53
N VAL A 26 18.86 -3.46 14.05
CA VAL A 26 19.95 -2.82 14.82
C VAL A 26 20.28 -3.64 16.07
N LEU A 27 19.27 -4.08 16.82
CA LEU A 27 19.46 -4.91 18.02
C LEU A 27 20.08 -6.27 17.68
N LEU A 28 19.60 -6.92 16.62
CA LEU A 28 20.15 -8.19 16.13
C LEU A 28 21.61 -8.05 15.68
N LEU A 29 21.92 -6.98 14.93
CA LEU A 29 23.29 -6.70 14.50
C LEU A 29 24.22 -6.45 15.70
N ALA A 30 23.77 -5.65 16.67
CA ALA A 30 24.54 -5.38 17.89
C ALA A 30 24.75 -6.66 18.74
N ALA A 31 23.73 -7.52 18.85
CA ALA A 31 23.83 -8.79 19.54
C ALA A 31 24.81 -9.75 18.84
N ALA A 32 24.71 -9.88 17.51
CA ALA A 32 25.62 -10.70 16.72
C ALA A 32 27.07 -10.21 16.83
N ALA A 33 27.29 -8.89 16.76
CA ALA A 33 28.61 -8.29 16.94
C ALA A 33 29.21 -8.62 18.32
N ARG A 34 28.40 -8.56 19.39
CA ARG A 34 28.84 -8.96 20.73
C ARG A 34 29.21 -10.44 20.81
N LEU A 35 28.41 -11.32 20.22
CA LEU A 35 28.69 -12.76 20.19
C LEU A 35 29.97 -13.09 19.41
N MET A 36 30.27 -12.31 18.37
CA MET A 36 31.47 -12.45 17.55
C MET A 36 32.70 -11.74 18.12
N GLY A 37 32.60 -11.12 19.32
CA GLY A 37 33.71 -10.39 19.94
C GLY A 37 34.12 -9.11 19.20
N VAL A 38 33.25 -8.59 18.32
CA VAL A 38 33.49 -7.34 17.60
C VAL A 38 33.43 -6.17 18.58
N PRO A 39 34.46 -5.31 18.64
CA PRO A 39 34.43 -4.13 19.50
C PRO A 39 33.22 -3.24 19.19
N GLN A 40 32.51 -2.79 20.23
CA GLN A 40 31.33 -1.93 20.08
C GLN A 40 31.68 -0.56 19.48
N SER A 41 32.96 -0.16 19.55
CA SER A 41 33.53 1.04 18.91
C SER A 41 34.00 0.82 17.47
N SER A 42 33.80 -0.37 16.89
CA SER A 42 34.24 -0.64 15.53
C SER A 42 33.52 0.28 14.52
N THR A 43 34.31 1.04 13.75
CA THR A 43 33.83 1.92 12.70
C THR A 43 32.86 1.23 11.72
N PRO A 44 33.10 0.00 11.22
CA PRO A 44 32.16 -0.66 10.31
C PRO A 44 30.80 -0.99 10.96
N LEU A 45 30.79 -1.43 12.23
CA LEU A 45 29.55 -1.67 12.96
C LEU A 45 28.76 -0.37 13.15
N MET A 46 29.46 0.71 13.51
CA MET A 46 28.83 2.00 13.73
C MET A 46 28.30 2.63 12.44
N ALA A 47 29.02 2.47 11.34
CA ALA A 47 28.54 2.86 10.02
C ALA A 47 27.29 2.06 9.62
N ALA A 48 27.26 0.74 9.85
CA ALA A 48 26.11 -0.10 9.54
C ALA A 48 24.88 0.25 10.39
N ILE A 49 25.05 0.44 11.70
CA ILE A 49 23.98 0.89 12.60
C ILE A 49 23.48 2.28 12.18
N GLY A 50 24.39 3.22 11.90
CA GLY A 50 24.04 4.55 11.43
C GLY A 50 23.23 4.51 10.13
N ALA A 51 23.66 3.70 9.16
CA ALA A 51 22.95 3.51 7.90
C ALA A 51 21.54 2.93 8.10
N LEU A 52 21.38 1.93 8.98
CA LEU A 52 20.08 1.39 9.34
C LEU A 52 19.18 2.46 9.98
N LEU A 53 19.70 3.22 10.93
CA LEU A 53 18.91 4.26 11.61
C LEU A 53 18.49 5.38 10.66
N ILE A 54 19.30 5.72 9.66
CA ILE A 54 18.96 6.66 8.58
C ILE A 54 17.74 6.15 7.78
N CYS A 55 17.53 4.83 7.65
CA CYS A 55 16.34 4.33 6.99
C CYS A 55 15.04 4.79 7.68
N ILE A 56 15.02 5.07 8.99
CA ILE A 56 13.80 5.53 9.67
C ILE A 56 13.29 6.87 9.13
N PRO A 57 14.05 8.00 9.23
CA PRO A 57 13.57 9.30 8.76
C PRO A 57 13.41 9.39 7.24
N PHE A 58 14.06 8.55 6.45
CA PHE A 58 13.97 8.62 4.97
C PHE A 58 13.08 7.53 4.36
N GLY A 59 13.15 6.31 4.87
CA GLY A 59 12.37 5.16 4.40
C GLY A 59 10.90 5.25 4.79
N THR A 60 10.58 5.73 6.00
CA THR A 60 9.18 5.87 6.45
C THR A 60 8.41 6.86 5.54
N PRO A 61 8.90 8.08 5.26
CA PRO A 61 8.25 8.95 4.29
C PRO A 61 8.24 8.37 2.87
N ALA A 62 9.30 7.68 2.45
CA ALA A 62 9.32 7.05 1.14
C ALA A 62 8.19 6.02 0.97
N LEU A 63 7.89 5.22 2.00
CA LEU A 63 6.73 4.31 1.98
C LEU A 63 5.40 5.07 1.92
N PHE A 64 5.25 6.18 2.64
CA PHE A 64 4.04 7.02 2.53
C PHE A 64 3.82 7.57 1.10
N PHE A 65 4.87 8.06 0.45
CA PHE A 65 4.74 8.71 -0.87
C PHE A 65 4.72 7.73 -2.05
N PHE A 66 5.39 6.59 -1.92
CA PHE A 66 5.58 5.63 -3.01
C PHE A 66 4.87 4.29 -2.76
N GLY A 67 4.30 4.08 -1.58
CA GLY A 67 3.67 2.81 -1.18
C GLY A 67 2.60 2.35 -2.15
N SER A 68 1.66 3.23 -2.53
CA SER A 68 0.60 2.91 -3.50
C SER A 68 1.14 2.51 -4.87
N ARG A 69 2.26 3.10 -5.31
CA ARG A 69 2.94 2.74 -6.57
C ARG A 69 3.59 1.36 -6.51
N LEU A 70 4.03 0.94 -5.32
CA LEU A 70 4.61 -0.39 -5.09
C LEU A 70 3.52 -1.45 -4.92
N THR A 71 2.42 -1.14 -4.24
CA THR A 71 1.37 -2.10 -3.91
C THR A 71 0.36 -2.31 -5.05
N ALA A 72 0.04 -1.27 -5.83
CA ALA A 72 -0.95 -1.39 -6.91
C ALA A 72 -0.63 -2.46 -7.97
N PRO A 73 0.61 -2.59 -8.49
CA PRO A 73 0.96 -3.68 -9.41
C PRO A 73 0.84 -5.06 -8.76
N LEU A 74 1.17 -5.18 -7.47
CA LEU A 74 1.07 -6.44 -6.73
C LEU A 74 -0.38 -6.87 -6.55
N ILE A 75 -1.25 -5.95 -6.15
CA ILE A 75 -2.71 -6.19 -6.04
C ILE A 75 -3.29 -6.51 -7.42
N TYR A 76 -2.88 -5.81 -8.47
CA TYR A 76 -3.32 -6.11 -9.83
C TYR A 76 -2.94 -7.52 -10.26
N HIS A 77 -1.72 -7.98 -9.99
CA HIS A 77 -1.26 -9.28 -10.48
C HIS A 77 -1.77 -10.46 -9.62
N TYR A 78 -1.70 -10.32 -8.29
CA TYR A 78 -2.00 -11.41 -7.34
C TYR A 78 -3.38 -11.33 -6.71
N GLY A 79 -4.10 -10.23 -6.90
CA GLY A 79 -5.44 -10.04 -6.34
C GLY A 79 -6.53 -10.82 -7.08
N THR A 80 -7.60 -11.09 -6.33
CA THR A 80 -8.81 -11.76 -6.80
C THR A 80 -9.70 -10.75 -7.54
N PRO A 81 -10.31 -11.13 -8.68
CA PRO A 81 -11.29 -10.28 -9.37
C PRO A 81 -12.52 -10.02 -8.49
N GLY A 82 -13.00 -8.77 -8.49
CA GLY A 82 -14.23 -8.39 -7.79
C GLY A 82 -14.97 -7.27 -8.51
N GLN A 83 -16.11 -6.90 -7.96
CA GLN A 83 -16.87 -5.73 -8.39
C GLN A 83 -17.13 -4.83 -7.19
N ALA A 84 -17.20 -3.54 -7.41
CA ALA A 84 -17.54 -2.57 -6.38
C ALA A 84 -18.47 -1.49 -6.93
N VAL A 85 -19.15 -0.81 -6.02
CA VAL A 85 -19.98 0.36 -6.33
C VAL A 85 -19.70 1.45 -5.31
N ILE A 86 -19.58 2.69 -5.76
CA ILE A 86 -19.49 3.85 -4.87
C ILE A 86 -20.88 4.10 -4.30
N VAL A 87 -21.01 4.09 -2.98
CA VAL A 87 -22.28 4.35 -2.28
C VAL A 87 -22.41 5.81 -1.83
N SER A 88 -21.29 6.48 -1.57
CA SER A 88 -21.27 7.91 -1.25
C SER A 88 -19.91 8.53 -1.56
N SER A 89 -19.91 9.86 -1.71
CA SER A 89 -18.68 10.64 -1.79
C SER A 89 -18.79 11.87 -0.89
N ARG A 90 -17.71 12.21 -0.19
CA ARG A 90 -17.63 13.42 0.65
C ARG A 90 -16.27 14.07 0.53
N ASP A 91 -16.22 15.39 0.73
CA ASP A 91 -14.95 16.09 0.83
C ASP A 91 -14.29 15.78 2.19
N THR A 92 -12.97 15.61 2.19
CA THR A 92 -12.20 15.38 3.42
C THR A 92 -11.73 16.68 4.08
N GLY A 93 -11.80 17.80 3.35
CA GLY A 93 -11.19 19.06 3.73
C GLY A 93 -9.69 19.16 3.40
N ASN A 94 -9.07 18.07 2.95
CA ASN A 94 -7.67 18.06 2.55
C ASN A 94 -7.50 18.51 1.10
N ILE A 95 -6.35 19.11 0.80
CA ILE A 95 -5.92 19.48 -0.55
C ILE A 95 -4.63 18.73 -0.86
N TYR A 96 -4.57 18.10 -2.02
CA TYR A 96 -3.38 17.42 -2.53
C TYR A 96 -3.12 17.87 -3.97
N ASN A 97 -1.94 18.41 -4.25
CA ASN A 97 -1.57 19.01 -5.56
C ASN A 97 -2.65 19.97 -6.09
N ASP A 98 -3.05 20.95 -5.26
CA ASP A 98 -4.06 21.97 -5.58
C ASP A 98 -5.45 21.42 -5.96
N ARG A 99 -5.73 20.16 -5.60
CA ARG A 99 -7.03 19.53 -5.82
C ARG A 99 -7.63 19.06 -4.49
N PRO A 100 -8.94 19.26 -4.27
CA PRO A 100 -9.61 18.76 -3.07
C PRO A 100 -9.60 17.23 -3.06
N VAL A 101 -9.25 16.67 -1.90
CA VAL A 101 -9.27 15.22 -1.68
C VAL A 101 -10.68 14.80 -1.28
N ARG A 102 -11.26 13.89 -2.07
CA ARG A 102 -12.57 13.29 -1.81
C ARG A 102 -12.40 11.89 -1.26
N ARG A 103 -13.22 11.56 -0.26
CA ARG A 103 -13.40 10.19 0.24
C ARG A 103 -14.59 9.56 -0.44
N TYR A 104 -14.39 8.36 -0.97
CA TYR A 104 -15.43 7.55 -1.58
C TYR A 104 -15.69 6.34 -0.69
N THR A 105 -16.93 6.21 -0.18
CA THR A 105 -17.35 4.96 0.45
C THR A 105 -17.79 4.01 -0.66
N VAL A 106 -17.32 2.77 -0.59
CA VAL A 106 -17.51 1.74 -1.60
C VAL A 106 -18.02 0.46 -0.96
N MET A 107 -18.99 -0.15 -1.63
CA MET A 107 -19.44 -1.50 -1.33
C MET A 107 -18.71 -2.46 -2.26
N LEU A 108 -17.76 -3.21 -1.72
CA LEU A 108 -17.02 -4.26 -2.43
C LEU A 108 -17.82 -5.56 -2.37
N GLN A 109 -18.00 -6.22 -3.52
CA GLN A 109 -18.50 -7.58 -3.60
C GLN A 109 -17.33 -8.53 -3.84
N LYS A 110 -17.08 -9.40 -2.85
CA LYS A 110 -16.06 -10.45 -2.90
C LYS A 110 -16.52 -11.60 -3.81
N ALA A 111 -15.58 -12.45 -4.21
CA ALA A 111 -15.83 -13.62 -5.07
C ALA A 111 -16.77 -14.66 -4.44
N ASP A 112 -16.87 -14.71 -3.11
CA ASP A 112 -17.80 -15.55 -2.35
C ASP A 112 -19.23 -14.97 -2.28
N GLY A 113 -19.45 -13.78 -2.85
CA GLY A 113 -20.71 -13.05 -2.83
C GLY A 113 -20.94 -12.17 -1.61
N GLU A 114 -20.07 -12.24 -0.59
CA GLU A 114 -20.16 -11.38 0.59
C GLU A 114 -19.82 -9.93 0.20
N ARG A 115 -20.56 -9.00 0.81
CA ARG A 115 -20.38 -7.57 0.60
C ARG A 115 -19.69 -6.95 1.81
N MET A 116 -18.69 -6.11 1.53
CA MET A 116 -17.93 -5.41 2.54
C MET A 116 -17.92 -3.91 2.22
N GLU A 117 -18.29 -3.08 3.19
CA GLU A 117 -18.11 -1.64 3.09
C GLU A 117 -16.66 -1.27 3.39
N THR A 118 -16.08 -0.43 2.53
CA THR A 118 -14.76 0.16 2.74
C THR A 118 -14.73 1.57 2.13
N HIS A 119 -13.58 2.23 2.15
CA HIS A 119 -13.40 3.54 1.56
C HIS A 119 -12.01 3.70 0.95
N PHE A 120 -11.88 4.69 0.08
CA PHE A 120 -10.60 5.20 -0.38
C PHE A 120 -10.68 6.72 -0.56
N ASP A 121 -9.55 7.38 -0.42
CA ASP A 121 -9.39 8.80 -0.72
C ASP A 121 -8.82 8.96 -2.14
N SER A 122 -9.18 10.03 -2.84
CA SER A 122 -8.67 10.31 -4.18
C SER A 122 -7.15 10.48 -4.25
N SER A 123 -6.50 10.68 -3.09
CA SER A 123 -5.05 10.72 -2.92
C SER A 123 -4.39 9.35 -2.75
N ASP A 124 -5.16 8.26 -2.69
CA ASP A 124 -4.61 6.91 -2.50
C ASP A 124 -4.06 6.31 -3.79
N PHE A 125 -4.40 6.89 -4.95
CA PHE A 125 -3.95 6.46 -6.28
C PHE A 125 -4.24 4.98 -6.58
N ASN A 126 -5.38 4.47 -6.09
CA ASN A 126 -5.82 3.08 -6.21
C ASN A 126 -6.31 2.67 -7.61
N VAL A 127 -5.83 3.30 -8.69
CA VAL A 127 -6.21 2.95 -10.08
C VAL A 127 -5.00 2.37 -10.79
N TYR A 128 -5.19 1.20 -11.42
CA TYR A 128 -4.12 0.52 -12.13
C TYR A 128 -4.55 0.09 -13.56
N PRO A 129 -3.70 0.32 -14.59
CA PRO A 129 -2.45 1.07 -14.57
C PRO A 129 -2.66 2.55 -14.19
N SER A 130 -1.65 3.16 -13.57
CA SER A 130 -1.73 4.56 -13.14
C SER A 130 -1.90 5.49 -14.35
N ARG A 131 -2.74 6.52 -14.19
CA ARG A 131 -3.03 7.52 -15.23
C ARG A 131 -2.79 8.92 -14.68
N ARG A 132 -2.43 9.86 -15.56
CA ARG A 132 -2.27 11.29 -15.18
C ARG A 132 -3.57 11.87 -14.63
N GLU A 133 -4.68 11.47 -15.22
CA GLU A 133 -6.02 11.86 -14.77
C GLU A 133 -6.84 10.61 -14.53
N VAL A 134 -7.36 10.53 -13.31
CA VAL A 134 -8.25 9.46 -12.88
C VAL A 134 -9.66 10.05 -12.78
N ARG A 135 -10.59 9.49 -13.55
CA ARG A 135 -12.01 9.73 -13.37
C ARG A 135 -12.61 8.52 -12.65
N TYR A 136 -13.03 8.72 -11.41
CA TYR A 136 -13.71 7.68 -10.65
C TYR A 136 -15.14 7.48 -11.18
N PRO A 137 -15.69 6.26 -11.07
CA PRO A 137 -17.08 5.97 -11.42
C PRO A 137 -18.08 6.84 -10.64
N ALA A 138 -19.27 7.04 -11.19
CA ALA A 138 -20.34 7.75 -10.48
C ALA A 138 -20.89 6.91 -9.32
N VAL A 139 -21.55 7.57 -8.35
CA VAL A 139 -22.29 6.88 -7.29
C VAL A 139 -23.33 5.95 -7.91
N GLY A 140 -23.41 4.70 -7.44
CA GLY A 140 -24.31 3.68 -7.98
C GLY A 140 -23.82 2.99 -9.26
N GLN A 141 -22.75 3.48 -9.90
CA GLN A 141 -22.17 2.83 -11.07
C GLN A 141 -21.25 1.69 -10.64
N PRO A 142 -21.48 0.43 -11.10
CA PRO A 142 -20.58 -0.67 -10.80
C PRO A 142 -19.27 -0.55 -11.58
N PHE A 143 -18.17 -0.98 -10.98
CA PHE A 143 -16.85 -1.01 -11.60
C PHE A 143 -16.04 -2.23 -11.16
N ARG A 144 -15.07 -2.60 -12.00
CA ARG A 144 -14.21 -3.76 -11.77
C ARG A 144 -13.06 -3.39 -10.84
N VAL A 145 -12.74 -4.32 -9.96
CA VAL A 145 -11.59 -4.20 -9.06
C VAL A 145 -10.80 -5.51 -9.03
N ARG A 146 -9.57 -5.41 -8.55
CA ARG A 146 -8.86 -6.55 -7.95
C ARG A 146 -8.54 -6.23 -6.51
N TYR A 147 -8.74 -7.19 -5.61
CA TYR A 147 -8.52 -7.03 -4.18
C TYR A 147 -7.72 -8.22 -3.64
N LEU A 148 -7.01 -8.03 -2.52
CA LEU A 148 -6.34 -9.12 -1.83
C LEU A 148 -7.31 -9.82 -0.88
N ALA A 149 -7.43 -11.14 -0.96
CA ALA A 149 -8.40 -11.89 -0.15
C ALA A 149 -8.08 -11.80 1.34
N GLY A 150 -6.79 -11.79 1.70
CA GLY A 150 -6.33 -11.59 3.08
C GLY A 150 -6.50 -10.15 3.59
N GLN A 151 -6.68 -9.17 2.71
CA GLN A 151 -6.90 -7.76 3.06
C GLN A 151 -7.80 -7.08 2.01
N PRO A 152 -9.13 -7.31 2.02
CA PRO A 152 -10.01 -6.85 0.95
C PRO A 152 -10.13 -5.33 0.81
N GLU A 153 -9.76 -4.57 1.86
CA GLU A 153 -9.60 -3.12 1.82
C GLU A 153 -8.46 -2.66 0.90
N ALA A 154 -7.46 -3.52 0.65
CA ALA A 154 -6.42 -3.29 -0.33
C ALA A 154 -6.89 -3.75 -1.72
N PHE A 155 -7.41 -2.80 -2.49
CA PHE A 155 -7.90 -3.05 -3.84
C PHE A 155 -7.42 -2.00 -4.85
N VAL A 156 -7.41 -2.38 -6.11
CA VAL A 156 -7.19 -1.49 -7.25
C VAL A 156 -8.40 -1.49 -8.18
N ILE A 157 -8.74 -0.30 -8.67
CA ILE A 157 -9.79 -0.06 -9.65
C ILE A 157 -9.22 -0.26 -11.04
N LEU A 158 -9.95 -1.04 -11.85
CA LEU A 158 -9.60 -1.30 -13.23
C LEU A 158 -10.41 -0.37 -14.15
N PRO A 159 -9.76 0.47 -14.98
CA PRO A 159 -10.45 1.25 -16.00
C PRO A 159 -11.30 0.37 -16.93
N GLU A 160 -12.39 0.89 -17.48
CA GLU A 160 -13.25 0.17 -18.44
C GLU A 160 -12.44 -0.39 -19.63
N ASN A 161 -11.43 0.34 -20.09
CA ASN A 161 -10.57 -0.04 -21.21
C ASN A 161 -9.40 -0.98 -20.85
N ALA A 162 -9.22 -1.37 -19.59
CA ALA A 162 -8.10 -2.22 -19.16
C ALA A 162 -8.26 -3.71 -19.56
N GLY A 163 -9.25 -4.04 -20.39
CA GLY A 163 -9.54 -5.40 -20.88
C GLY A 163 -9.28 -5.61 -22.37
N ALA A 164 -8.52 -4.74 -23.04
CA ALA A 164 -8.26 -4.83 -24.49
C ALA A 164 -6.79 -5.12 -24.86
N ASP A 165 -5.92 -5.44 -23.90
CA ASP A 165 -4.54 -5.85 -24.18
C ASP A 165 -4.28 -7.24 -23.61
N GLY A 166 -4.92 -8.20 -24.26
CA GLY A 166 -4.58 -9.61 -24.23
C GLY A 166 -4.26 -10.06 -25.65
N ARG A 167 -3.09 -9.65 -26.16
CA ARG A 167 -2.38 -10.28 -27.27
C ARG A 167 -0.88 -10.20 -27.04
#